data_AF-A0A9X8VGB4-F1
#
_entry.id   AF-A0A9X8VGB4-F1
#
_cell.length_a   1.000
_cell.length_b   1.000
_cell.length_c   1.000
_cell.angle_alpha   90.00
_cell.angle_beta   90.00
_cell.angle_gamma   90.00
#
_symmetry.space_group_name_H-M   'P 1'
#
loop_
_entity.id
_entity.type
_entity.pdbx_description
1 polymer ?
#
loop_
_entity_poly.entity_id
_entity_poly.type
_entity_poly.pdbx_seq_one_letter_code
_entity_poly.pdbx_strand_id
1 'polypeptide(L)'
;PQGLPVGIGSGLSFNRKQGDDLVLTTLTDRGPNADAPAVGKQEAKIFANPQFTPLLMDIRIGGGKAVAENARPLHDEKGPISGLPLPSELIGSTNEVALNDALQPLSGDRRGLDTEGIIGDGN
;
A
#
# COMPACT_ATOMS: atom_id res chain seq x y z
N PRO A 1 -4.29 -21.04 -7.82
CA PRO A 1 -4.50 -20.43 -6.49
C PRO A 1 -5.17 -19.06 -6.66
N GLN A 2 -5.96 -18.59 -5.70
CA GLN A 2 -6.72 -17.32 -5.76
C GLN A 2 -5.87 -16.09 -5.35
N GLY A 3 -4.57 -16.10 -5.66
CA GLY A 3 -3.64 -15.02 -5.30
C GLY A 3 -3.39 -14.86 -3.79
N LEU A 4 -2.75 -13.75 -3.42
CA LEU A 4 -2.55 -13.34 -2.03
C LEU A 4 -3.74 -12.49 -1.57
N PRO A 5 -4.24 -12.67 -0.33
CA PRO A 5 -5.30 -11.81 0.19
C PRO A 5 -4.79 -10.37 0.31
N VAL A 6 -5.68 -9.41 0.03
CA VAL A 6 -5.35 -7.98 0.15
C VAL A 6 -5.29 -7.62 1.63
N GLY A 7 -4.14 -7.11 2.08
CA GLY A 7 -3.99 -6.47 3.39
C GLY A 7 -4.58 -5.05 3.34
N ILE A 8 -5.50 -4.76 4.25
CA ILE A 8 -6.21 -3.47 4.33
C ILE A 8 -5.96 -2.90 5.72
N GLY A 9 -5.78 -1.57 5.80
CA GLY A 9 -5.74 -0.89 7.09
C GLY A 9 -4.48 -0.09 7.38
N SER A 10 -3.68 0.26 6.37
CA SER A 10 -2.56 1.21 6.54
C SER A 10 -3.02 2.66 6.71
N GLY A 11 -4.16 2.86 7.38
CA GLY A 11 -4.82 4.14 7.56
C GLY A 11 -6.33 4.03 7.53
N LEU A 12 -7.00 4.81 8.37
CA LEU A 12 -8.46 4.93 8.41
C LEU A 12 -8.83 6.40 8.60
N SER A 13 -9.62 6.94 7.68
CA SER A 13 -10.21 8.27 7.79
C SER A 13 -11.72 8.14 7.85
N PHE A 14 -12.35 8.70 8.88
CA PHE A 14 -13.80 8.77 8.96
C PHE A 14 -14.34 9.71 7.88
N ASN A 15 -15.30 9.24 7.08
CA ASN A 15 -15.95 10.08 6.08
C ASN A 15 -17.28 10.63 6.62
N ARG A 16 -18.20 9.73 6.97
CA ARG A 16 -19.56 10.07 7.41
C ARG A 16 -20.27 8.92 8.10
N LYS A 17 -21.38 9.23 8.75
CA LYS A 17 -22.42 8.26 9.14
C LYS A 17 -23.48 8.17 8.03
N GLN A 18 -23.92 6.96 7.68
CA GLN A 18 -24.99 6.71 6.73
C GLN A 18 -26.05 5.82 7.39
N GLY A 19 -27.10 6.42 7.94
CA GLY A 19 -28.02 5.71 8.83
C GLY A 19 -27.32 5.36 10.14
N ASP A 20 -27.22 4.07 10.45
CA ASP A 20 -26.44 3.54 11.58
C ASP A 20 -25.03 3.08 11.21
N ASP A 21 -24.73 3.01 9.91
CA ASP A 21 -23.43 2.57 9.44
C ASP A 21 -22.41 3.72 9.49
N LEU A 22 -21.16 3.38 9.79
CA LEU A 22 -20.01 4.27 9.60
C LEU A 22 -19.36 3.97 8.24
N VAL A 23 -19.02 5.01 7.50
CA VAL A 23 -18.26 4.91 6.25
C VAL A 23 -16.90 5.57 6.46
N LEU A 24 -15.83 4.82 6.25
CA LEU A 24 -14.45 5.26 6.37
C LEU A 24 -13.74 5.06 5.03
N THR A 25 -12.70 5.85 4.78
CA THR A 25 -11.72 5.60 3.71
C THR A 25 -10.50 4.90 4.31
N THR A 26 -9.93 3.95 3.59
CA THR A 26 -8.69 3.24 3.98
C THR A 26 -7.75 3.11 2.78
N LEU A 27 -6.50 2.74 3.09
CA LEU A 27 -5.50 2.34 2.12
C LEU A 27 -5.05 0.90 2.42
N THR A 28 -4.68 0.17 1.37
CA THR A 28 -3.78 -0.98 1.55
C THR A 28 -2.38 -0.48 1.85
N ASP A 29 -1.53 -1.37 2.32
CA ASP A 29 -0.09 -1.15 2.33
C ASP A 29 0.46 -1.08 0.88
N ARG A 30 1.77 -0.92 0.73
CA ARG A 30 2.55 -0.93 -0.51
C ARG A 30 2.63 -2.29 -1.24
N GLY A 31 1.71 -3.19 -0.90
CA GLY A 31 1.60 -4.51 -1.49
C GLY A 31 2.33 -5.61 -0.70
N PRO A 32 2.16 -6.87 -1.14
CA PRO A 32 2.67 -8.02 -0.42
C PRO A 32 4.20 -8.00 -0.43
N ASN A 33 4.77 -7.70 0.74
CA ASN A 33 6.19 -7.73 0.98
C ASN A 33 6.54 -8.59 2.21
N ALA A 34 7.77 -9.10 2.24
CA ALA A 34 8.30 -9.89 3.34
C ALA A 34 9.79 -9.60 3.52
N ASP A 35 10.30 -9.82 4.73
CA ASP A 35 11.74 -9.69 5.00
C ASP A 35 12.54 -10.72 4.18
N ALA A 36 13.71 -10.31 3.71
CA ALA A 36 14.62 -11.12 2.93
C ALA A 36 16.03 -11.08 3.52
N PRO A 37 16.90 -12.05 3.17
CA PRO A 37 18.31 -11.96 3.54
C PRO A 37 18.91 -10.63 3.06
N ALA A 38 19.68 -9.97 3.95
CA ALA A 38 20.35 -8.72 3.64
C ALA A 38 21.25 -8.84 2.39
N VAL A 39 21.27 -7.77 1.59
CA VAL A 39 22.17 -7.65 0.44
C VAL A 39 23.39 -6.84 0.87
N GLY A 40 24.47 -7.55 1.20
CA GLY A 40 25.65 -6.94 1.80
C GLY A 40 25.34 -6.42 3.21
N LYS A 41 25.31 -5.09 3.37
CA LYS A 41 24.96 -4.42 4.64
C LYS A 41 23.55 -3.81 4.64
N GLN A 42 22.82 -3.93 3.54
CA GLN A 42 21.50 -3.32 3.40
C GLN A 42 20.42 -4.34 3.73
N GLU A 43 19.43 -3.90 4.51
CA GLU A 43 18.18 -4.62 4.68
C GLU A 43 17.52 -4.84 3.33
N ALA A 44 16.81 -5.97 3.18
CA ALA A 44 16.16 -6.33 1.94
C ALA A 44 14.76 -6.85 2.19
N LYS A 45 13.87 -6.60 1.24
CA LYS A 45 12.50 -7.11 1.24
C LYS A 45 12.16 -7.74 -0.11
N ILE A 46 11.47 -8.87 -0.07
CA ILE A 46 10.84 -9.47 -1.25
C ILE A 46 9.51 -8.77 -1.49
N PHE A 47 9.27 -8.36 -2.73
CA PHE A 47 7.98 -7.88 -3.22
C PHE A 47 7.37 -8.96 -4.10
N ALA A 48 6.39 -9.71 -3.57
CA ALA A 48 5.79 -10.85 -4.27
C ALA A 48 4.95 -10.42 -5.49
N ASN A 49 4.50 -9.17 -5.51
CA ASN A 49 3.88 -8.55 -6.67
C ASN A 49 4.49 -7.15 -6.89
N PRO A 50 5.60 -7.04 -7.65
CA PRO A 50 6.27 -5.76 -7.92
C PRO A 50 5.43 -4.75 -8.69
N GLN A 51 4.32 -5.20 -9.31
CA GLN A 51 3.39 -4.36 -10.05
C GLN A 51 2.19 -3.91 -9.19
N PHE A 52 2.22 -4.16 -7.89
CA PHE A 52 1.14 -3.80 -7.00
C PHE A 52 1.02 -2.27 -6.88
N THR A 53 -0.19 -1.78 -7.12
CA THR A 53 -0.59 -0.40 -6.82
C THR A 53 -1.40 -0.41 -5.53
N PRO A 54 -1.02 0.36 -4.49
CA PRO A 54 -1.84 0.54 -3.30
C PRO A 54 -3.28 0.88 -3.65
N LEU A 55 -4.24 0.36 -2.89
CA LEU A 55 -5.66 0.57 -3.15
C LEU A 55 -6.24 1.54 -2.13
N LEU A 56 -6.99 2.52 -2.62
CA LEU A 56 -7.95 3.29 -1.86
C LEU A 56 -9.26 2.50 -1.79
N MET A 57 -9.80 2.30 -0.59
CA MET A 57 -11.04 1.54 -0.39
C MET A 57 -11.96 2.25 0.59
N ASP A 58 -13.24 1.88 0.57
CA ASP A 58 -14.19 2.29 1.61
C ASP A 58 -14.35 1.15 2.61
N ILE A 59 -14.45 1.46 3.90
CA ILE A 59 -14.89 0.50 4.92
C ILE A 59 -16.25 0.92 5.43
N ARG A 60 -17.24 0.04 5.24
CA ARG A 60 -18.57 0.17 5.84
C ARG A 60 -18.65 -0.67 7.10
N ILE A 61 -18.90 -0.03 8.23
CA ILE A 61 -19.06 -0.67 9.54
C ILE A 61 -20.51 -0.56 9.97
N GLY A 62 -21.18 -1.70 10.14
CA GLY A 62 -22.60 -1.76 10.45
C GLY A 62 -23.09 -3.20 10.57
N GLY A 63 -24.22 -3.41 11.27
CA GLY A 63 -24.82 -4.74 11.41
C GLY A 63 -23.88 -5.81 11.99
N GLY A 64 -22.94 -5.42 12.87
CA GLY A 64 -21.98 -6.32 13.52
C GLY A 64 -20.78 -6.74 12.65
N LYS A 65 -20.54 -6.10 11.50
CA LYS A 65 -19.42 -6.41 10.61
C LYS A 65 -18.76 -5.15 10.04
N ALA A 66 -17.54 -5.32 9.53
CA ALA A 66 -16.85 -4.36 8.68
C ALA A 66 -16.65 -4.98 7.30
N VAL A 67 -17.02 -4.24 6.25
CA VAL A 67 -16.87 -4.68 4.86
C VAL A 67 -16.03 -3.65 4.13
N ALA A 68 -14.92 -4.10 3.54
CA ALA A 68 -14.13 -3.29 2.65
C ALA A 68 -14.70 -3.40 1.22
N GLU A 69 -15.02 -2.26 0.62
CA GLU A 69 -15.70 -2.16 -0.68
C GLU A 69 -15.08 -1.08 -1.55
N ASN A 70 -15.49 -1.03 -2.83
CA ASN A 70 -15.08 0.00 -3.78
C ASN A 70 -13.57 0.19 -3.92
N ALA A 71 -12.82 -0.91 -4.12
CA ALA A 71 -11.38 -0.85 -4.34
C ALA A 71 -11.02 -0.03 -5.59
N ARG A 72 -10.10 0.93 -5.41
CA ARG A 72 -9.62 1.83 -6.45
C ARG A 72 -8.10 1.93 -6.39
N PRO A 73 -7.36 1.77 -7.51
CA PRO A 73 -5.93 2.03 -7.52
C PRO A 73 -5.61 3.46 -7.07
N LEU A 74 -4.65 3.61 -6.17
CA LEU A 74 -4.10 4.91 -5.80
C LEU A 74 -3.40 5.50 -7.02
N HIS A 75 -3.76 6.72 -7.38
CA HIS A 75 -3.24 7.40 -8.55
C HIS A 75 -3.22 8.92 -8.32
N ASP A 76 -2.41 9.60 -9.11
CA ASP A 76 -2.41 11.05 -9.26
C ASP A 76 -2.58 11.42 -10.76
N GLU A 77 -2.38 12.69 -11.11
CA GLU A 77 -2.47 13.18 -12.50
C GLU A 77 -1.51 12.49 -13.50
N LYS A 78 -0.43 11.88 -13.01
CA LYS A 78 0.56 11.11 -13.78
C LYS A 78 0.22 9.61 -13.84
N GLY A 79 -0.89 9.18 -13.24
CA GLY A 79 -1.38 7.80 -13.28
C GLY A 79 -1.14 7.03 -11.98
N PRO A 80 -1.21 5.69 -12.01
CA PRO A 80 -1.09 4.83 -10.82
C PRO A 80 0.22 5.03 -10.05
N ILE A 81 0.14 4.83 -8.73
CA ILE A 81 1.27 4.89 -7.81
C ILE A 81 1.76 3.47 -7.50
N SER A 82 3.08 3.28 -7.49
CA SER A 82 3.71 1.99 -7.20
C SER A 82 3.86 1.77 -5.69
N GLY A 83 3.82 0.51 -5.26
CA GLY A 83 4.21 0.11 -3.91
C GLY A 83 5.71 -0.19 -3.73
N LEU A 84 6.51 -0.09 -4.79
CA LEU A 84 7.97 -0.24 -4.68
C LEU A 84 8.59 0.92 -3.89
N PRO A 85 9.73 0.72 -3.20
CA PRO A 85 10.40 1.81 -2.47
C PRO A 85 10.95 2.85 -3.43
N LEU A 86 11.13 4.07 -2.91
CA LEU A 86 11.88 5.11 -3.60
C LEU A 86 13.33 4.67 -3.81
N PRO A 87 13.95 5.01 -4.96
CA PRO A 87 15.39 4.85 -5.17
C PRO A 87 16.20 5.42 -4.00
N SER A 88 17.26 4.71 -3.60
CA SER A 88 18.03 5.00 -2.38
C SER A 88 18.68 6.40 -2.36
N GLU A 89 18.86 7.02 -3.52
CA GLU A 89 19.39 8.37 -3.62
C GLU A 89 18.38 9.49 -3.28
N LEU A 90 17.10 9.15 -3.13
CA LEU A 90 16.04 10.11 -2.86
C LEU A 90 15.74 10.23 -1.36
N ILE A 91 15.45 11.46 -0.94
CA ILE A 91 14.94 11.75 0.41
C ILE A 91 13.59 11.03 0.59
N GLY A 92 13.43 10.36 1.72
CA GLY A 92 12.24 9.57 2.03
C GLY A 92 12.34 8.10 1.64
N SER A 93 13.45 7.65 1.05
CA SER A 93 13.72 6.22 0.83
C SER A 93 13.94 5.48 2.15
N THR A 94 13.43 4.25 2.22
CA THR A 94 13.68 3.29 3.30
C THR A 94 15.10 2.73 3.27
N ASN A 95 15.86 2.97 2.19
CA ASN A 95 17.21 2.44 1.92
C ASN A 95 17.33 0.91 1.86
N GLU A 96 16.20 0.20 1.83
CA GLU A 96 16.16 -1.25 1.67
C GLU A 96 16.30 -1.66 0.19
N VAL A 97 16.84 -2.85 -0.04
CA VAL A 97 16.92 -3.44 -1.37
C VAL A 97 15.61 -4.17 -1.65
N ALA A 98 14.89 -3.74 -2.69
CA ALA A 98 13.72 -4.44 -3.20
C ALA A 98 14.17 -5.65 -4.04
N LEU A 99 13.64 -6.82 -3.72
CA LEU A 99 13.88 -8.08 -4.42
C LEU A 99 12.56 -8.63 -4.98
N ASN A 100 12.61 -9.36 -6.09
CA ASN A 100 11.47 -10.18 -6.52
C ASN A 100 11.42 -11.52 -5.76
N ASP A 101 10.44 -12.35 -6.08
CA ASP A 101 10.24 -13.68 -5.49
C ASP A 101 11.37 -14.68 -5.80
N ALA A 102 12.24 -14.37 -6.78
CA ALA A 102 13.45 -15.10 -7.11
C ALA A 102 14.73 -14.49 -6.48
N LEU A 103 14.59 -13.57 -5.51
CA LEU A 103 15.69 -12.84 -4.86
C LEU A 103 16.54 -11.99 -5.81
N GLN A 104 15.99 -11.61 -6.97
CA GLN A 104 16.67 -10.73 -7.92
C GLN A 104 16.34 -9.26 -7.60
N PRO A 105 17.32 -8.34 -7.68
CA PRO A 105 17.08 -6.93 -7.43
C PRO A 105 16.03 -6.33 -8.36
N LEU A 106 15.14 -5.53 -7.77
CA LEU A 106 14.18 -4.69 -8.45
C LEU A 106 14.67 -3.25 -8.44
N SER A 107 14.38 -2.51 -9.50
CA SER A 107 14.52 -1.06 -9.47
C SER A 107 13.41 -0.46 -8.62
N GLY A 108 13.77 0.47 -7.71
CA GLY A 108 12.79 1.30 -7.02
C GLY A 108 12.03 2.20 -8.00
N ASP A 109 10.92 2.76 -7.54
CA ASP A 109 10.10 3.69 -8.32
C ASP A 109 10.15 5.08 -7.70
N ARG A 110 10.46 6.12 -8.49
CA ARG A 110 10.50 7.51 -8.02
C ARG A 110 9.15 8.04 -7.55
N ARG A 111 8.07 7.34 -7.89
CA ARG A 111 6.69 7.61 -7.45
C ARG A 111 6.20 6.58 -6.44
N GLY A 112 7.07 5.70 -5.98
CA GLY A 112 6.76 4.67 -4.99
C GLY A 112 6.30 5.26 -3.67
N LEU A 113 5.26 4.69 -3.06
CA LEU A 113 4.78 5.08 -1.73
C LEU A 113 4.68 3.88 -0.80
N ASP A 114 5.26 4.05 0.39
CA ASP A 114 4.99 3.23 1.57
C ASP A 114 3.84 3.89 2.33
N THR A 115 2.62 3.46 2.03
CA THR A 115 1.41 4.09 2.55
C THR A 115 1.16 3.67 4.00
N GLU A 116 1.20 4.63 4.92
CA GLU A 116 1.04 4.41 6.38
C GLU A 116 -0.08 5.26 7.02
N GLY A 117 -0.80 6.04 6.21
CA GLY A 117 -1.92 6.83 6.68
C GLY A 117 -2.69 7.53 5.57
N ILE A 118 -3.91 7.94 5.90
CA ILE A 118 -4.76 8.77 5.02
C ILE A 118 -5.55 9.77 5.84
N ILE A 119 -5.65 11.00 5.35
CA ILE A 119 -6.51 12.05 5.88
C ILE A 119 -7.01 12.92 4.72
N GLY A 120 -8.23 13.45 4.84
CA GLY A 120 -8.70 14.48 3.92
C GLY A 120 -7.88 15.77 4.08
N ASP A 121 -7.70 16.52 2.99
CA ASP A 121 -7.04 17.82 3.00
C ASP A 121 -7.90 18.94 3.62
N GLY A 122 -9.18 18.66 3.87
CA GLY A 122 -10.12 19.55 4.55
C GLY A 122 -10.82 20.54 3.63
N ASN A 123 -10.70 20.37 2.31
CA ASN A 123 -11.34 21.22 1.29
C ASN A 123 -12.63 20.61 0.74
#